data_AF-A0A2W0H8K0-F1
#
_entry.id   AF-A0A2W0H8K0-F1
#
_cell.length_a   1.000
_cell.length_b   1.000
_cell.length_c   1.000
_cell.angle_alpha   90.00
_cell.angle_beta   90.00
_cell.angle_gamma   90.00
#
_symmetry.space_group_name_H-M   'P 1'
#
loop_
_entity.id
_entity.type
_entity.pdbx_description
1 polymer ?
#
loop_
_entity_poly.entity_id
_entity_poly.type
_entity_poly.pdbx_seq_one_letter_code
_entity_poly.pdbx_strand_id
1 'polypeptide(L)'
;MKNAITFFSAFALAAGTFFGLQVSDSESSGNHVTFYQTHTERSLSDVHRDIKINREATVLGAGDSLFSVMSDIEESDDWETGFYEHHEEIESAIRSADAAVSGLDTGLANQLPDVFLEHVRSLAEAGFSMFSLRGSSSRDARSALVHLDSTGAAYSGIYDTKDGSHAFRKEMINGLTFAFLSFTHTDNEAEPASSGDSLLFSRMEDREMKEAIKTARDQSDIVVLNLHFPQEQQQDPGSYQTAVSTMAAEAGADIIFGHNPDALQPFEWLHTSDGRKVFTAYSLGTISGSGTAQNQSISGLAGVTVKDIEAGPASYIIVDDPVFYPVFFEKTAQGNNSDIITGDFVNGNNDLFSEAEEHVGRWMDDLRSGWD
;
A
#
# COMPACT_ATOMS: atom_id res chain seq x y z
N MET A 1 -21.79 -31.93 55.23
CA MET A 1 -21.32 -30.55 55.50
C MET A 1 -21.80 -29.70 54.32
N LYS A 2 -22.97 -29.02 54.37
CA LYS A 2 -23.17 -27.61 54.81
C LYS A 2 -22.20 -26.65 54.08
N ASN A 3 -22.53 -25.66 53.24
CA ASN A 3 -23.71 -24.81 52.90
C ASN A 3 -23.50 -24.34 51.42
N ALA A 4 -24.46 -24.17 50.49
CA ALA A 4 -25.69 -23.37 50.35
C ALA A 4 -25.50 -21.92 49.78
N ILE A 5 -26.28 -21.62 48.70
CA ILE A 5 -26.84 -20.32 48.21
C ILE A 5 -25.95 -19.47 47.25
N THR A 6 -26.37 -18.73 46.20
CA THR A 6 -27.46 -18.62 45.17
C THR A 6 -27.15 -17.31 44.37
N PHE A 7 -27.66 -17.16 43.12
CA PHE A 7 -27.98 -15.96 42.29
C PHE A 7 -27.13 -15.77 41.01
N PHE A 8 -27.63 -15.33 39.85
CA PHE A 8 -28.95 -15.35 39.16
C PHE A 8 -28.63 -14.83 37.74
N SER A 9 -29.17 -15.48 36.71
CA SER A 9 -29.02 -15.10 35.31
C SER A 9 -29.94 -13.93 34.99
N ALA A 10 -29.42 -12.86 34.40
CA ALA A 10 -30.21 -11.78 33.82
C ALA A 10 -30.01 -11.78 32.30
N PHE A 11 -30.99 -12.32 31.57
CA PHE A 11 -31.15 -12.06 30.13
C PHE A 11 -32.25 -11.01 30.00
N ALA A 12 -31.89 -9.83 29.50
CA ALA A 12 -32.83 -8.76 29.24
C ALA A 12 -33.58 -9.03 27.94
N LEU A 13 -34.91 -8.99 28.02
CA LEU A 13 -35.82 -8.90 26.89
C LEU A 13 -35.55 -7.64 26.07
N ALA A 14 -35.42 -7.79 24.75
CA ALA A 14 -35.75 -6.73 23.80
C ALA A 14 -36.98 -7.16 23.01
N ALA A 15 -37.99 -6.30 23.04
CA ALA A 15 -39.36 -6.53 22.66
C ALA A 15 -39.56 -6.68 21.14
N GLY A 16 -40.19 -7.78 20.73
CA GLY A 16 -40.87 -7.88 19.45
C GLY A 16 -42.29 -7.32 19.58
N THR A 17 -42.58 -6.23 18.85
CA THR A 17 -43.92 -5.66 18.70
C THR A 17 -44.85 -6.63 17.98
N PHE A 18 -45.84 -7.16 18.71
CA PHE A 18 -47.02 -7.85 18.18
C PHE A 18 -48.04 -6.83 17.65
N PHE A 19 -48.50 -7.00 16.41
CA PHE A 19 -49.73 -6.38 15.91
C PHE A 19 -50.70 -7.47 15.45
N GLY A 20 -51.94 -7.40 15.96
CA GLY A 20 -53.14 -7.87 15.27
C GLY A 20 -53.55 -9.32 15.47
N LEU A 21 -54.30 -9.59 16.55
CA LEU A 21 -55.29 -10.67 16.56
C LEU A 21 -56.52 -10.19 17.34
N GLN A 22 -57.64 -10.07 16.63
CA GLN A 22 -58.98 -9.90 17.17
C GLN A 22 -59.77 -11.21 17.01
N VAL A 23 -60.81 -11.34 17.85
CA VAL A 23 -61.98 -12.23 17.77
C VAL A 23 -61.79 -13.59 18.46
N SER A 24 -62.71 -14.14 19.27
CA SER A 24 -63.89 -13.68 20.05
C SER A 24 -64.30 -14.84 20.98
N ASP A 25 -64.90 -14.54 22.13
CA ASP A 25 -65.49 -15.56 23.01
C ASP A 25 -66.75 -16.21 22.42
N SER A 26 -66.80 -17.54 22.39
CA SER A 26 -68.02 -18.33 22.63
C SER A 26 -67.68 -19.81 22.92
N GLU A 27 -68.38 -20.38 23.89
CA GLU A 27 -68.18 -21.71 24.48
C GLU A 27 -68.38 -22.93 23.56
N SER A 28 -67.74 -24.02 23.99
CA SER A 28 -68.17 -25.44 23.96
C SER A 28 -67.57 -26.41 22.93
N SER A 29 -67.05 -27.50 23.51
CA SER A 29 -66.81 -28.84 23.00
C SER A 29 -65.89 -29.05 21.80
N GLY A 30 -64.68 -29.55 22.09
CA GLY A 30 -63.98 -30.60 21.36
C GLY A 30 -63.54 -30.28 19.93
N ASN A 31 -62.24 -30.02 19.74
CA ASN A 31 -61.44 -30.65 18.68
C ASN A 31 -59.95 -30.27 18.78
N HIS A 32 -59.14 -31.19 18.26
CA HIS A 32 -57.69 -31.12 18.09
C HIS A 32 -57.12 -29.71 17.86
N VAL A 33 -56.14 -29.31 18.67
CA VAL A 33 -55.26 -28.19 18.36
C VAL A 33 -54.31 -28.66 17.26
N THR A 34 -54.64 -28.34 16.01
CA THR A 34 -53.69 -28.45 14.89
C THR A 34 -52.83 -27.19 14.92
N PHE A 35 -51.55 -27.34 15.25
CA PHE A 35 -50.58 -26.25 15.13
C PHE A 35 -50.33 -25.99 13.64
N TYR A 36 -50.85 -24.87 13.12
CA TYR A 36 -50.32 -24.31 11.88
C TYR A 36 -49.04 -23.56 12.23
N GLN A 37 -47.90 -24.24 12.12
CA GLN A 37 -46.62 -23.55 11.94
C GLN A 37 -46.64 -22.93 10.55
N THR A 38 -47.16 -21.71 10.42
CA THR A 38 -46.74 -20.85 9.31
C THR A 38 -45.35 -20.33 9.65
N HIS A 39 -44.34 -21.20 9.50
CA HIS A 39 -43.00 -20.72 9.21
C HIS A 39 -43.10 -20.11 7.82
N THR A 40 -43.23 -18.79 7.74
CA THR A 40 -42.74 -18.10 6.55
C THR A 40 -41.23 -18.17 6.65
N GLU A 41 -40.63 -19.26 6.18
CA GLU A 41 -39.24 -19.22 5.74
C GLU A 41 -39.17 -18.05 4.77
N ARG A 42 -38.55 -16.94 5.20
CA ARG A 42 -38.01 -16.00 4.22
C ARG A 42 -36.97 -16.81 3.47
N SER A 43 -37.34 -17.24 2.26
CA SER A 43 -36.41 -17.78 1.31
C SER A 43 -35.22 -16.82 1.23
N LEU A 44 -34.03 -17.31 1.61
CA LEU A 44 -32.75 -16.66 1.36
C LEU A 44 -32.39 -16.66 -0.13
N SER A 45 -33.32 -17.04 -1.01
CA SER A 45 -33.16 -16.91 -2.45
C SER A 45 -33.14 -15.44 -2.85
N ASP A 46 -31.97 -15.00 -3.28
CA ASP A 46 -31.79 -13.87 -4.18
C ASP A 46 -32.08 -12.49 -3.60
N VAL A 47 -31.42 -12.14 -2.50
CA VAL A 47 -31.03 -10.72 -2.34
C VAL A 47 -29.82 -10.49 -3.24
N HIS A 48 -30.03 -10.52 -4.56
CA HIS A 48 -29.09 -9.92 -5.51
C HIS A 48 -29.21 -8.42 -5.25
N ARG A 49 -28.35 -7.89 -4.36
CA ARG A 49 -28.20 -6.45 -4.26
C ARG A 49 -27.46 -6.06 -5.53
N ASP A 50 -28.11 -5.31 -6.41
CA ASP A 50 -27.43 -4.68 -7.53
C ASP A 50 -26.26 -3.87 -6.95
N ILE A 51 -25.03 -4.32 -7.24
CA ILE A 51 -23.81 -3.60 -6.87
C ILE A 51 -23.57 -2.59 -7.98
N LYS A 52 -23.54 -1.32 -7.61
CA LYS A 52 -23.21 -0.22 -8.52
C LYS A 52 -21.90 0.39 -8.09
N ILE A 53 -20.96 0.50 -9.02
CA ILE A 53 -19.71 1.25 -8.83
C ILE A 53 -20.00 2.70 -9.21
N ASN A 54 -19.82 3.62 -8.26
CA ASN A 54 -20.05 5.06 -8.46
C ASN A 54 -18.80 5.78 -8.92
N ARG A 55 -17.67 5.46 -8.30
CA ARG A 55 -16.34 6.01 -8.56
C ARG A 55 -15.33 4.88 -8.43
N GLU A 56 -14.29 4.94 -9.25
CA GLU A 56 -13.14 4.05 -9.14
C GLU A 56 -11.85 4.82 -9.38
N ALA A 57 -10.79 4.39 -8.72
CA ALA A 57 -9.45 4.92 -8.90
C ALA A 57 -8.42 3.81 -8.72
N THR A 58 -7.43 3.73 -9.60
CA THR A 58 -6.32 2.79 -9.51
C THR A 58 -5.10 3.46 -8.88
N VAL A 59 -4.48 2.78 -7.91
CA VAL A 59 -3.24 3.23 -7.29
C VAL A 59 -2.20 2.15 -7.45
N LEU A 60 -1.00 2.55 -7.86
CA LEU A 60 0.12 1.66 -8.08
C LEU A 60 1.32 2.09 -7.22
N GLY A 61 1.88 1.13 -6.49
CA GLY A 61 3.16 1.26 -5.80
C GLY A 61 4.25 0.59 -6.62
N ALA A 62 5.42 1.21 -6.70
CA ALA A 62 6.63 0.61 -7.28
C ALA A 62 7.72 0.51 -6.23
N GLY A 63 8.68 -0.37 -6.47
CA GLY A 63 9.86 -0.53 -5.61
C GLY A 63 10.73 0.72 -5.49
N ASP A 64 11.82 0.54 -4.76
CA ASP A 64 12.76 1.59 -4.42
C ASP A 64 13.57 2.05 -5.62
N SER A 65 13.75 3.36 -5.72
CA SER A 65 14.75 4.01 -6.54
C SER A 65 15.89 4.51 -5.66
N LEU A 66 17.02 3.82 -5.72
CA LEU A 66 18.17 4.01 -4.83
C LEU A 66 19.19 4.96 -5.45
N PHE A 67 19.06 6.25 -5.15
CA PHE A 67 20.02 7.26 -5.61
C PHE A 67 21.41 7.10 -4.94
N SER A 68 21.47 6.64 -3.69
CA SER A 68 22.74 6.55 -2.95
C SER A 68 23.74 5.51 -3.46
N VAL A 69 23.29 4.52 -4.22
CA VAL A 69 24.16 3.49 -4.81
C VAL A 69 24.68 3.90 -6.20
N MET A 70 24.46 5.16 -6.61
CA MET A 70 24.93 5.71 -7.89
C MET A 70 26.42 6.11 -7.89
N SER A 71 27.15 5.93 -6.79
CA SER A 71 28.59 6.24 -6.72
C SER A 71 29.43 5.44 -7.71
N ASP A 72 28.96 4.25 -8.12
CA ASP A 72 29.71 3.38 -9.03
C ASP A 72 29.61 3.83 -10.51
N ILE A 73 28.73 4.79 -10.81
CA ILE A 73 28.50 5.32 -12.17
C ILE A 73 29.41 6.54 -12.46
N GLU A 74 29.91 7.23 -11.44
CA GLU A 74 30.85 8.36 -11.57
C GLU A 74 32.16 8.00 -12.30
N GLU A 75 32.52 6.72 -12.36
CA GLU A 75 33.73 6.25 -13.06
C GLU A 75 33.55 6.01 -14.57
N SER A 76 32.35 6.21 -15.13
CA SER A 76 32.07 5.99 -16.56
C SER A 76 31.74 7.29 -17.32
N ASP A 77 32.37 7.47 -18.49
CA ASP A 77 32.10 8.59 -19.42
C ASP A 77 30.66 8.53 -20.05
N ASP A 78 29.83 7.57 -19.64
CA ASP A 78 28.52 7.22 -20.22
C ASP A 78 27.35 7.42 -19.22
N TRP A 79 27.54 8.32 -18.24
CA TRP A 79 26.56 8.60 -17.18
C TRP A 79 25.21 9.15 -17.70
N GLU A 80 25.15 9.68 -18.92
CA GLU A 80 23.92 10.17 -19.56
C GLU A 80 23.03 9.03 -20.11
N THR A 81 23.54 7.81 -20.31
CA THR A 81 22.81 6.75 -21.04
C THR A 81 22.45 5.54 -20.18
N GLY A 82 23.26 5.17 -19.18
CA GLY A 82 23.08 3.91 -18.45
C GLY A 82 21.93 3.83 -17.44
N PHE A 83 21.29 4.95 -17.07
CA PHE A 83 20.34 4.99 -15.95
C PHE A 83 18.93 5.50 -16.31
N TYR A 84 18.82 6.33 -17.35
CA TYR A 84 17.56 6.95 -17.76
C TYR A 84 16.72 6.05 -18.69
N GLU A 85 17.34 5.05 -19.33
CA GLU A 85 16.80 4.42 -20.54
C GLU A 85 15.79 3.27 -20.32
N HIS A 86 15.40 2.95 -19.09
CA HIS A 86 14.56 1.75 -18.88
C HIS A 86 13.20 2.00 -18.21
N HIS A 87 12.89 3.21 -17.74
CA HIS A 87 11.55 3.47 -17.23
C HIS A 87 10.48 3.39 -18.34
N GLU A 88 10.84 3.57 -19.61
CA GLU A 88 9.95 3.37 -20.76
C GLU A 88 9.33 1.97 -20.77
N GLU A 89 10.06 0.95 -20.31
CA GLU A 89 9.60 -0.43 -20.32
C GLU A 89 8.50 -0.71 -19.29
N ILE A 90 8.49 0.07 -18.20
CA ILE A 90 7.47 0.02 -17.14
C ILE A 90 6.46 1.18 -17.23
N GLU A 91 6.64 2.11 -18.16
CA GLU A 91 5.80 3.30 -18.36
C GLU A 91 4.34 2.91 -18.61
N SER A 92 4.10 1.86 -19.41
CA SER A 92 2.75 1.38 -19.71
C SER A 92 2.00 0.94 -18.45
N ALA A 93 2.68 0.22 -17.55
CA ALA A 93 2.14 -0.18 -16.26
C ALA A 93 1.88 1.04 -15.36
N ILE A 94 2.87 1.93 -15.21
CA ILE A 94 2.77 3.14 -14.38
C ILE A 94 1.60 4.01 -14.83
N ARG A 95 1.48 4.28 -16.14
CA ARG A 95 0.43 5.12 -16.71
C ARG A 95 -0.95 4.48 -16.79
N SER A 96 -1.04 3.17 -16.57
CA SER A 96 -2.34 2.50 -16.43
C SER A 96 -3.03 2.82 -15.11
N ALA A 97 -2.28 3.32 -14.12
CA ALA A 97 -2.80 3.75 -12.83
C ALA A 97 -3.18 5.24 -12.83
N ASP A 98 -4.23 5.60 -12.09
CA ASP A 98 -4.60 7.01 -11.88
C ASP A 98 -3.60 7.75 -10.98
N ALA A 99 -2.89 7.01 -10.11
CA ALA A 99 -1.74 7.52 -9.36
C ALA A 99 -0.69 6.43 -9.13
N ALA A 100 0.58 6.79 -9.33
CA ALA A 100 1.71 5.91 -9.10
C ALA A 100 2.70 6.53 -8.10
N VAL A 101 3.14 5.71 -7.14
CA VAL A 101 4.11 6.08 -6.10
C VAL A 101 5.34 5.17 -6.14
N SER A 102 6.53 5.76 -6.07
CA SER A 102 7.80 5.02 -5.94
C SER A 102 8.55 5.43 -4.67
N GLY A 103 9.26 4.47 -4.07
CA GLY A 103 10.25 4.77 -3.04
C GLY A 103 11.43 5.54 -3.64
N LEU A 104 11.86 6.62 -3.00
CA LEU A 104 13.00 7.41 -3.48
C LEU A 104 13.97 7.67 -2.33
N ASP A 105 15.17 7.12 -2.46
CA ASP A 105 16.27 7.49 -1.58
C ASP A 105 16.84 8.87 -1.95
N THR A 106 17.19 9.62 -0.91
CA THR A 106 17.72 10.97 -1.03
C THR A 106 19.25 11.01 -0.94
N GLY A 107 19.91 9.93 -0.52
CA GLY A 107 21.37 9.93 -0.30
C GLY A 107 22.15 10.27 -1.57
N LEU A 108 23.15 11.14 -1.47
CA LEU A 108 23.92 11.77 -2.57
C LEU A 108 23.27 12.99 -3.24
N ALA A 109 22.00 13.33 -2.95
CA ALA A 109 21.32 14.44 -3.61
C ALA A 109 21.98 15.81 -3.40
N ASN A 110 22.75 16.02 -2.32
CA ASN A 110 23.50 17.27 -2.12
C ASN A 110 24.85 17.28 -2.85
N GLN A 111 25.42 16.10 -3.11
CA GLN A 111 26.70 15.90 -3.77
C GLN A 111 26.52 15.96 -5.29
N LEU A 112 25.42 15.40 -5.80
CA LEU A 112 25.08 15.28 -7.22
C LEU A 112 23.69 15.87 -7.51
N PRO A 113 23.48 17.19 -7.30
CA PRO A 113 22.15 17.81 -7.41
C PRO A 113 21.57 17.77 -8.82
N ASP A 114 22.37 18.02 -9.85
CA ASP A 114 21.90 18.03 -11.24
C ASP A 114 21.50 16.61 -11.69
N VAL A 115 22.27 15.59 -11.29
CA VAL A 115 21.96 14.18 -11.58
C VAL A 115 20.70 13.74 -10.84
N PHE A 116 20.53 14.17 -9.57
CA PHE A 116 19.32 13.90 -8.81
C PHE A 116 18.09 14.52 -9.48
N LEU A 117 18.21 15.74 -10.00
CA LEU A 117 17.12 16.41 -10.70
C LEU A 117 16.70 15.65 -11.95
N GLU A 118 17.64 15.26 -12.80
CA GLU A 118 17.35 14.49 -14.01
C GLU A 118 16.76 13.12 -13.67
N HIS A 119 17.22 12.49 -12.59
CA HIS A 119 16.65 11.24 -12.11
C HIS A 119 15.18 11.37 -11.68
N VAL A 120 14.86 12.39 -10.89
CA VAL A 120 13.46 12.67 -10.51
C VAL A 120 12.62 13.02 -11.73
N ARG A 121 13.18 13.74 -12.72
CA ARG A 121 12.47 14.04 -13.97
C ARG A 121 12.17 12.79 -14.77
N SER A 122 13.12 11.86 -14.92
CA SER A 122 12.88 10.64 -15.69
C SER A 122 11.80 9.77 -15.05
N LEU A 123 11.77 9.67 -13.71
CA LEU A 123 10.70 9.00 -12.98
C LEU A 123 9.34 9.70 -13.18
N ALA A 124 9.31 11.04 -13.10
CA ALA A 124 8.09 11.80 -13.33
C ALA A 124 7.60 11.69 -14.78
N GLU A 125 8.52 11.70 -15.74
CA GLU A 125 8.24 11.49 -17.16
C GLU A 125 7.67 10.10 -17.42
N ALA A 126 8.15 9.05 -16.74
CA ALA A 126 7.56 7.71 -16.79
C ALA A 126 6.14 7.62 -16.22
N GLY A 127 5.69 8.65 -15.48
CA GLY A 127 4.33 8.78 -14.97
C GLY A 127 4.20 8.70 -13.46
N PHE A 128 5.29 8.61 -12.70
CA PHE A 128 5.22 8.70 -11.24
C PHE A 128 4.77 10.11 -10.83
N SER A 129 3.68 10.17 -10.06
CA SER A 129 3.09 11.43 -9.58
C SER A 129 3.42 11.72 -8.12
N MET A 130 3.95 10.73 -7.39
CA MET A 130 4.25 10.81 -5.96
C MET A 130 5.56 10.06 -5.62
N PHE A 131 6.36 10.61 -4.71
CA PHE A 131 7.56 9.96 -4.19
C PHE A 131 7.50 9.74 -2.67
N SER A 132 7.78 8.51 -2.26
CA SER A 132 7.94 8.13 -0.86
C SER A 132 9.40 8.27 -0.45
N LEU A 133 9.74 9.38 0.22
CA LEU A 133 11.12 9.71 0.50
C LEU A 133 11.70 8.88 1.64
N ARG A 134 12.88 8.29 1.39
CA ARG A 134 13.73 7.67 2.40
C ARG A 134 14.83 8.65 2.81
N GLY A 135 14.91 8.92 4.11
CA GLY A 135 15.85 9.88 4.67
C GLY A 135 17.28 9.33 4.80
N SER A 136 18.26 10.11 4.38
CA SER A 136 19.69 9.85 4.56
C SER A 136 20.33 10.87 5.51
N SER A 137 20.51 12.12 5.07
CA SER A 137 21.02 13.24 5.87
C SER A 137 20.18 14.52 5.68
N SER A 138 20.19 15.44 6.65
CA SER A 138 19.49 16.74 6.53
C SER A 138 19.93 17.55 5.29
N ARG A 139 21.19 17.43 4.85
CA ARG A 139 21.70 18.14 3.67
C ARG A 139 21.15 17.54 2.39
N ASP A 140 21.22 16.22 2.27
CA ASP A 140 20.74 15.48 1.11
C ASP A 140 19.23 15.65 0.96
N ALA A 141 18.49 15.46 2.05
CA ALA A 141 17.06 15.72 2.12
C ALA A 141 16.71 17.13 1.63
N ARG A 142 17.40 18.17 2.11
CA ARG A 142 17.12 19.55 1.69
C ARG A 142 17.37 19.77 0.21
N SER A 143 18.46 19.22 -0.32
CA SER A 143 18.74 19.27 -1.76
C SER A 143 17.63 18.56 -2.54
N ALA A 144 17.25 17.36 -2.11
CA ALA A 144 16.19 16.58 -2.76
C ALA A 144 14.85 17.33 -2.80
N LEU A 145 14.44 17.94 -1.68
CA LEU A 145 13.19 18.71 -1.61
C LEU A 145 13.16 19.87 -2.61
N VAL A 146 14.26 20.62 -2.77
CA VAL A 146 14.35 21.72 -3.75
C VAL A 146 14.14 21.23 -5.18
N HIS A 147 14.70 20.07 -5.53
CA HIS A 147 14.57 19.51 -6.87
C HIS A 147 13.19 18.89 -7.11
N LEU A 148 12.62 18.18 -6.13
CA LEU A 148 11.25 17.66 -6.18
C LEU A 148 10.21 18.78 -6.34
N ASP A 149 10.36 19.88 -5.60
CA ASP A 149 9.49 21.05 -5.74
C ASP A 149 9.55 21.65 -7.17
N SER A 150 10.70 21.52 -7.84
CA SER A 150 10.87 22.02 -9.21
C SER A 150 10.22 21.14 -10.29
N THR A 151 9.98 19.85 -10.01
CA THR A 151 9.30 18.94 -10.94
C THR A 151 7.78 18.97 -10.78
N GLY A 152 7.30 19.43 -9.63
CA GLY A 152 5.87 19.44 -9.28
C GLY A 152 5.33 18.07 -8.83
N ALA A 153 6.21 17.07 -8.68
CA ALA A 153 5.83 15.79 -8.11
C ALA A 153 5.50 15.93 -6.63
N ALA A 154 4.44 15.26 -6.19
CA ALA A 154 4.12 15.20 -4.78
C ALA A 154 5.10 14.28 -4.05
N TYR A 155 5.30 14.48 -2.75
CA TYR A 155 6.18 13.62 -1.95
C TYR A 155 5.77 13.57 -0.49
N SER A 156 6.03 12.45 0.17
CA SER A 156 5.83 12.25 1.63
C SER A 156 7.06 11.66 2.30
N GLY A 157 7.15 11.82 3.63
CA GLY A 157 8.18 11.21 4.47
C GLY A 157 9.25 12.17 4.99
N ILE A 158 9.50 13.29 4.29
CA ILE A 158 10.43 14.34 4.72
C ILE A 158 9.81 15.71 4.48
N TYR A 159 9.88 16.61 5.46
CA TYR A 159 9.21 17.92 5.41
C TYR A 159 10.09 19.05 5.96
N ASP A 160 10.00 20.26 5.38
CA ASP A 160 10.52 21.48 6.03
C ASP A 160 9.50 22.00 7.06
N THR A 161 9.98 22.27 8.27
CA THR A 161 9.21 22.66 9.45
C THR A 161 8.71 24.10 9.40
N LYS A 162 9.10 24.90 8.40
CA LYS A 162 8.68 26.31 8.30
C LYS A 162 7.17 26.51 8.14
N ASP A 163 6.44 25.55 7.56
CA ASP A 163 5.01 25.70 7.28
C ASP A 163 4.11 24.63 7.94
N GLY A 164 4.63 23.89 8.94
CA GLY A 164 3.79 23.05 9.81
C GLY A 164 3.32 21.74 9.17
N SER A 165 4.05 20.67 9.48
CA SER A 165 3.57 19.29 9.62
C SER A 165 2.26 18.92 8.92
N HIS A 166 2.30 18.70 7.60
CA HIS A 166 1.37 17.76 6.99
C HIS A 166 2.08 16.41 7.03
N ALA A 167 1.75 15.56 8.01
CA ALA A 167 2.32 14.22 8.15
C ALA A 167 2.06 13.32 6.92
N PHE A 168 1.25 13.80 5.97
CA PHE A 168 0.77 13.11 4.80
C PHE A 168 0.43 14.09 3.67
N ARG A 169 0.40 13.60 2.42
CA ARG A 169 -0.08 14.34 1.25
C ARG A 169 -1.49 13.90 0.89
N LYS A 170 -2.35 14.85 0.52
CA LYS A 170 -3.71 14.55 0.06
C LYS A 170 -3.84 14.82 -1.41
N GLU A 171 -4.34 13.84 -2.15
CA GLU A 171 -4.63 13.95 -3.58
C GLU A 171 -6.09 13.59 -3.83
N MET A 172 -6.72 14.29 -4.79
CA MET A 172 -8.07 13.97 -5.24
C MET A 172 -7.96 13.23 -6.58
N ILE A 173 -8.31 11.94 -6.57
CA ILE A 173 -8.17 11.04 -7.71
C ILE A 173 -9.55 10.50 -8.04
N ASN A 174 -10.06 10.78 -9.24
CA ASN A 174 -11.41 10.39 -9.69
C ASN A 174 -12.53 10.70 -8.67
N GLY A 175 -12.38 11.82 -7.97
CA GLY A 175 -13.32 12.30 -6.95
C GLY A 175 -13.23 11.60 -5.59
N LEU A 176 -12.29 10.68 -5.39
CA LEU A 176 -11.92 10.09 -4.11
C LEU A 176 -10.71 10.82 -3.52
N THR A 177 -10.71 11.05 -2.21
CA THR A 177 -9.58 11.68 -1.52
C THR A 177 -8.64 10.62 -0.98
N PHE A 178 -7.39 10.63 -1.43
CA PHE A 178 -6.33 9.74 -0.96
C PHE A 178 -5.38 10.50 -0.04
N ALA A 179 -4.99 9.89 1.08
CA ALA A 179 -3.90 10.37 1.91
C ALA A 179 -2.70 9.43 1.80
N PHE A 180 -1.57 9.96 1.34
CA PHE A 180 -0.30 9.25 1.22
C PHE A 180 0.62 9.59 2.38
N LEU A 181 1.09 8.55 3.08
CA LEU A 181 2.08 8.65 4.15
C LEU A 181 3.29 7.83 3.80
N SER A 182 4.45 8.31 4.25
CA SER A 182 5.70 7.55 4.20
C SER A 182 6.32 7.54 5.57
N PHE A 183 6.81 6.37 5.99
CA PHE A 183 7.56 6.22 7.21
C PHE A 183 8.83 5.41 6.94
N THR A 184 9.92 5.80 7.59
CA THR A 184 11.20 5.14 7.44
C THR A 184 11.70 4.58 8.76
N HIS A 185 12.12 3.32 8.72
CA HIS A 185 12.90 2.70 9.78
C HIS A 185 14.34 3.22 9.73
N THR A 186 14.90 3.59 10.87
CA THR A 186 16.27 4.09 10.95
C THR A 186 17.06 3.28 11.97
N ASP A 187 18.08 2.54 11.54
CA ASP A 187 18.95 1.77 12.43
C ASP A 187 20.05 2.63 13.10
N ASN A 188 20.41 3.82 12.57
CA ASN A 188 21.09 4.94 13.25
C ASN A 188 21.37 6.14 12.31
N GLU A 189 21.52 7.35 12.89
CA GLU A 189 22.08 8.62 12.36
C GLU A 189 21.48 9.30 11.09
N ALA A 190 20.17 9.25 10.85
CA ALA A 190 19.57 10.51 10.37
C ALA A 190 19.79 11.50 11.53
N GLU A 191 20.82 12.36 11.40
CA GLU A 191 21.26 13.34 12.42
C GLU A 191 20.03 13.78 13.21
N PRO A 192 19.99 13.61 14.55
CA PRO A 192 18.88 14.10 15.32
C PRO A 192 18.72 15.56 14.95
N ALA A 193 17.50 15.98 14.56
CA ALA A 193 17.20 17.37 14.30
C ALA A 193 17.70 18.16 15.51
N SER A 194 18.89 18.75 15.39
CA SER A 194 19.65 19.24 16.52
C SER A 194 18.98 20.53 16.97
N SER A 195 17.96 20.41 17.82
CA SER A 195 17.13 21.47 18.42
C SER A 195 17.05 22.80 17.63
N GLY A 196 16.90 22.75 16.31
CA GLY A 196 17.25 23.86 15.42
C GLY A 196 17.34 23.48 13.94
N ASP A 197 17.48 22.19 13.62
CA ASP A 197 17.34 21.71 12.24
C ASP A 197 15.87 21.74 11.80
N SER A 198 15.59 22.43 10.70
CA SER A 198 14.23 22.68 10.24
C SER A 198 13.57 21.51 9.51
N LEU A 199 14.14 20.30 9.52
CA LEU A 199 13.60 19.17 8.76
C LEU A 199 12.96 18.13 9.70
N LEU A 200 11.82 17.60 9.28
CA LEU A 200 11.11 16.52 9.94
C LEU A 200 11.14 15.27 9.07
N PHE A 201 11.70 14.19 9.61
CA PHE A 201 11.67 12.85 9.02
C PHE A 201 10.55 12.03 9.68
N SER A 202 9.65 11.47 8.89
CA SER A 202 8.61 10.57 9.38
C SER A 202 9.21 9.20 9.71
N ARG A 203 9.44 8.95 11.00
CA ARG A 203 10.02 7.69 11.48
C ARG A 203 8.97 6.64 11.77
N MET A 204 9.33 5.38 11.65
CA MET A 204 8.48 4.23 12.02
C MET A 204 8.38 4.06 13.54
N GLU A 205 7.75 5.04 14.18
CA GLU A 205 7.45 5.03 15.61
C GLU A 205 5.95 4.78 15.82
N ASP A 206 5.62 3.71 16.54
CA ASP A 206 4.26 3.19 16.68
C ASP A 206 3.21 4.25 17.04
N ARG A 207 3.52 5.15 17.96
CA ARG A 207 2.56 6.14 18.47
C ARG A 207 2.32 7.23 17.42
N GLU A 208 3.39 7.77 16.85
CA GLU A 208 3.38 8.80 15.83
C GLU A 208 2.70 8.30 14.56
N MET A 209 2.99 7.06 14.15
CA MET A 209 2.32 6.40 13.01
C MET A 209 0.82 6.29 13.27
N LYS A 210 0.38 5.75 14.42
CA LYS A 210 -1.05 5.62 14.75
C LYS A 210 -1.77 6.97 14.72
N GLU A 211 -1.15 8.01 15.29
CA GLU A 211 -1.71 9.36 15.32
C GLU A 211 -1.82 9.95 13.90
N ALA A 212 -0.80 9.80 13.08
CA ALA A 212 -0.79 10.28 11.70
C ALA A 212 -1.80 9.53 10.81
N ILE A 213 -1.86 8.19 10.91
CA ILE A 213 -2.80 7.35 10.15
C ILE A 213 -4.24 7.71 10.50
N LYS A 214 -4.57 7.87 11.79
CA LYS A 214 -5.91 8.29 12.21
C LYS A 214 -6.27 9.68 11.69
N THR A 215 -5.32 10.62 11.78
CA THR A 215 -5.51 11.98 11.29
C THR A 215 -5.73 12.02 9.77
N ALA A 216 -5.01 11.17 9.03
CA ALA A 216 -5.18 10.99 7.59
C ALA A 216 -6.56 10.40 7.28
N ARG A 217 -6.94 9.32 7.97
CA ARG A 217 -8.23 8.64 7.82
C ARG A 217 -9.43 9.55 8.07
N ASP A 218 -9.33 10.46 9.04
CA ASP A 218 -10.39 11.44 9.32
C ASP A 218 -10.54 12.52 8.20
N GLN A 219 -9.57 12.60 7.28
CA GLN A 219 -9.47 13.63 6.25
C GLN A 219 -9.40 13.09 4.82
N SER A 220 -9.50 11.78 4.63
CA SER A 220 -9.45 11.12 3.33
C SER A 220 -10.39 9.92 3.28
N ASP A 221 -10.76 9.53 2.06
CA ASP A 221 -11.52 8.32 1.80
C ASP A 221 -10.63 7.07 1.94
N ILE A 222 -9.38 7.19 1.50
CA ILE A 222 -8.37 6.13 1.48
C ILE A 222 -7.07 6.59 2.13
N VAL A 223 -6.42 5.69 2.86
CA VAL A 223 -5.08 5.88 3.41
C VAL A 223 -4.09 4.90 2.80
N VAL A 224 -3.09 5.45 2.09
CA VAL A 224 -1.99 4.71 1.46
C VAL A 224 -0.71 4.93 2.25
N LEU A 225 -0.09 3.84 2.71
CA LEU A 225 1.18 3.88 3.42
C LEU A 225 2.31 3.36 2.56
N ASN A 226 3.45 4.04 2.66
CA ASN A 226 4.73 3.58 2.17
C ASN A 226 5.66 3.34 3.37
N LEU A 227 6.05 2.09 3.60
CA LEU A 227 6.84 1.71 4.76
C LEU A 227 8.24 1.27 4.31
N HIS A 228 9.25 2.08 4.60
CA HIS A 228 10.65 1.75 4.38
C HIS A 228 11.17 0.93 5.56
N PHE A 229 11.08 -0.39 5.43
CA PHE A 229 11.46 -1.34 6.46
C PHE A 229 12.98 -1.41 6.67
N PRO A 230 13.45 -1.93 7.82
CA PRO A 230 14.85 -2.30 7.97
C PRO A 230 15.28 -3.27 6.85
N GLN A 231 16.55 -3.20 6.46
CA GLN A 231 17.10 -4.06 5.42
C GLN A 231 17.18 -5.50 5.94
N GLU A 232 16.37 -6.37 5.36
CA GLU A 232 16.38 -7.81 5.63
C GLU A 232 16.49 -8.56 4.30
N GLN A 233 17.53 -9.38 4.12
CA GLN A 233 17.71 -10.22 2.91
C GLN A 233 16.80 -11.46 2.90
N GLN A 234 15.65 -11.38 3.57
CA GLN A 234 14.71 -12.48 3.70
C GLN A 234 13.65 -12.38 2.61
N GLN A 235 13.39 -13.50 1.96
CA GLN A 235 12.33 -13.65 0.95
C GLN A 235 10.92 -13.49 1.55
N ASP A 236 10.80 -13.64 2.87
CA ASP A 236 9.55 -13.55 3.60
C ASP A 236 9.61 -12.36 4.58
N PRO A 237 8.48 -11.66 4.83
CA PRO A 237 8.46 -10.58 5.81
C PRO A 237 8.80 -11.06 7.22
N GLY A 238 9.68 -10.33 7.88
CA GLY A 238 10.04 -10.55 9.27
C GLY A 238 8.94 -10.15 10.24
N SER A 239 9.05 -10.61 11.50
CA SER A 239 8.04 -10.36 12.54
C SER A 239 7.77 -8.87 12.81
N TYR A 240 8.78 -8.01 12.65
CA TYR A 240 8.62 -6.56 12.77
C TYR A 240 7.76 -5.98 11.63
N GLN A 241 8.06 -6.36 10.38
CA GLN A 241 7.30 -5.92 9.21
C GLN A 241 5.82 -6.31 9.35
N THR A 242 5.53 -7.57 9.69
CA THR A 242 4.15 -8.05 9.91
C THR A 242 3.46 -7.32 11.06
N ALA A 243 4.15 -7.09 12.19
CA ALA A 243 3.56 -6.43 13.35
C ALA A 243 3.22 -4.97 13.06
N VAL A 244 4.11 -4.22 12.42
CA VAL A 244 3.88 -2.81 12.08
C VAL A 244 2.81 -2.67 11.00
N SER A 245 2.81 -3.50 9.96
CA SER A 245 1.75 -3.49 8.93
C SER A 245 0.38 -3.81 9.52
N THR A 246 0.29 -4.82 10.39
CA THR A 246 -0.97 -5.15 11.09
C THR A 246 -1.45 -4.00 11.97
N MET A 247 -0.53 -3.39 12.72
CA MET A 247 -0.83 -2.23 13.55
C MET A 247 -1.36 -1.06 12.72
N ALA A 248 -0.72 -0.79 11.57
CA ALA A 248 -1.09 0.30 10.69
C ALA A 248 -2.45 0.06 10.00
N ALA A 249 -2.73 -1.18 9.59
CA ALA A 249 -4.03 -1.60 9.08
C ALA A 249 -5.15 -1.35 10.11
N GLU A 250 -4.96 -1.79 11.35
CA GLU A 250 -5.89 -1.55 12.47
C GLU A 250 -6.03 -0.05 12.81
N ALA A 251 -4.99 0.75 12.57
CA ALA A 251 -5.03 2.19 12.81
C ALA A 251 -5.82 2.97 11.74
N GLY A 252 -6.08 2.38 10.57
CA GLY A 252 -6.88 2.98 9.50
C GLY A 252 -6.25 3.00 8.10
N ALA A 253 -5.11 2.34 7.90
CA ALA A 253 -4.54 2.15 6.56
C ALA A 253 -5.43 1.23 5.71
N ASP A 254 -5.50 1.47 4.40
CA ASP A 254 -6.24 0.65 3.43
C ASP A 254 -5.30 -0.02 2.42
N ILE A 255 -4.16 0.62 2.13
CA ILE A 255 -3.13 0.13 1.21
C ILE A 255 -1.77 0.33 1.87
N ILE A 256 -0.92 -0.68 1.86
CA ILE A 256 0.45 -0.64 2.39
C ILE A 256 1.41 -1.13 1.30
N PHE A 257 2.27 -0.24 0.82
CA PHE A 257 3.41 -0.55 -0.02
C PHE A 257 4.68 -0.54 0.83
N GLY A 258 5.24 -1.72 1.04
CA GLY A 258 6.50 -1.89 1.73
C GLY A 258 7.69 -1.73 0.77
N HIS A 259 8.77 -1.21 1.33
CA HIS A 259 10.02 -0.93 0.65
C HIS A 259 11.16 -1.60 1.42
N ASN A 260 11.88 -2.50 0.75
CA ASN A 260 13.11 -3.13 1.22
C ASN A 260 13.94 -3.49 -0.03
N PRO A 261 15.04 -2.76 -0.29
CA PRO A 261 15.71 -2.82 -1.58
C PRO A 261 16.32 -4.18 -1.93
N ASP A 262 16.51 -5.04 -0.93
CA ASP A 262 17.23 -6.31 -1.06
C ASP A 262 16.33 -7.51 -1.41
N ALA A 263 15.00 -7.38 -1.33
CA ALA A 263 14.11 -8.52 -1.49
C ALA A 263 12.71 -8.13 -1.97
N LEU A 264 12.22 -8.79 -3.02
CA LEU A 264 10.79 -8.86 -3.34
C LEU A 264 10.11 -9.82 -2.36
N GLN A 265 9.02 -9.38 -1.72
CA GLN A 265 8.34 -10.14 -0.67
C GLN A 265 6.84 -10.34 -1.00
N PRO A 266 6.20 -11.36 -0.42
CA PRO A 266 4.78 -11.67 -0.62
C PRO A 266 3.83 -10.52 -0.38
N PHE A 267 2.66 -10.61 -1.01
CA PHE A 267 1.53 -9.73 -0.80
C PHE A 267 0.47 -10.44 0.04
N GLU A 268 -0.32 -9.67 0.78
CA GLU A 268 -1.34 -10.22 1.68
C GLU A 268 -2.54 -9.28 1.80
N TRP A 269 -3.73 -9.87 1.93
CA TRP A 269 -4.89 -9.18 2.49
C TRP A 269 -4.88 -9.26 4.01
N LEU A 270 -4.46 -8.19 4.68
CA LEU A 270 -4.61 -8.09 6.12
C LEU A 270 -6.08 -7.84 6.49
N HIS A 271 -6.57 -8.57 7.48
CA HIS A 271 -7.94 -8.44 7.98
C HIS A 271 -7.95 -7.71 9.31
N THR A 272 -8.71 -6.61 9.36
CA THR A 272 -8.79 -5.77 10.56
C THR A 272 -10.01 -6.12 11.42
N SER A 273 -9.96 -5.74 12.69
CA SER A 273 -11.03 -5.96 13.67
C SER A 273 -12.36 -5.28 13.31
N ASP A 274 -12.34 -4.23 12.48
CA ASP A 274 -13.52 -3.54 11.97
C ASP A 274 -14.13 -4.19 10.71
N GLY A 275 -13.48 -5.24 10.18
CA GLY A 275 -13.94 -6.00 9.03
C GLY A 275 -13.39 -5.54 7.67
N ARG A 276 -12.52 -4.52 7.62
CA ARG A 276 -11.83 -4.14 6.37
C ARG A 276 -10.76 -5.17 5.99
N LYS A 277 -10.55 -5.32 4.68
CA LYS A 277 -9.34 -5.91 4.10
C LYS A 277 -8.38 -4.79 3.71
N VAL A 278 -7.10 -4.97 3.97
CA VAL A 278 -6.04 -4.00 3.69
C VAL A 278 -5.01 -4.66 2.80
N PHE A 279 -4.79 -4.10 1.61
CA PHE A 279 -3.80 -4.63 0.68
C PHE A 279 -2.41 -4.33 1.23
N THR A 280 -1.56 -5.33 1.36
CA THR A 280 -0.21 -5.18 1.91
C THR A 280 0.79 -5.88 0.99
N ALA A 281 1.61 -5.11 0.29
CA ALA A 281 2.83 -5.62 -0.35
C ALA A 281 3.99 -5.40 0.62
N TYR A 282 4.64 -6.43 1.15
CA TYR A 282 5.66 -6.26 2.20
C TYR A 282 6.98 -5.68 1.67
N SER A 283 7.32 -5.96 0.41
CA SER A 283 8.41 -5.31 -0.29
C SER A 283 8.25 -5.47 -1.79
N LEU A 284 8.43 -4.38 -2.53
CA LEU A 284 8.39 -4.34 -4.00
C LEU A 284 9.77 -4.45 -4.65
N GLY A 285 10.84 -4.58 -3.87
CA GLY A 285 12.22 -4.62 -4.35
C GLY A 285 12.74 -3.25 -4.83
N THR A 286 13.70 -3.25 -5.74
CA THR A 286 14.38 -2.06 -6.28
C THR A 286 14.09 -1.94 -7.78
N ILE A 287 13.53 -0.80 -8.22
CA ILE A 287 13.26 -0.53 -9.64
C ILE A 287 14.38 0.26 -10.33
N SER A 288 15.32 0.82 -9.56
CA SER A 288 16.42 1.64 -10.10
C SER A 288 17.52 1.81 -9.04
N GLY A 289 18.79 1.63 -9.44
CA GLY A 289 19.97 1.74 -8.58
C GLY A 289 20.89 0.51 -8.65
N SER A 290 22.20 0.73 -8.83
CA SER A 290 23.21 -0.33 -9.04
C SER A 290 23.67 -1.04 -7.75
N GLY A 291 22.74 -1.39 -6.87
CA GLY A 291 23.02 -2.14 -5.65
C GLY A 291 23.45 -3.58 -5.93
N THR A 292 24.47 -4.04 -5.22
CA THR A 292 25.22 -5.31 -5.38
C THR A 292 24.45 -6.62 -5.14
N ALA A 293 23.13 -6.69 -5.32
CA ALA A 293 22.39 -7.94 -5.20
C ALA A 293 22.58 -8.79 -6.48
N GLN A 294 23.55 -9.70 -6.38
CA GLN A 294 23.65 -11.03 -7.00
C GLN A 294 22.72 -11.27 -8.22
N ASN A 295 23.30 -11.66 -9.38
CA ASN A 295 22.65 -12.26 -10.55
C ASN A 295 21.10 -12.31 -10.52
N GLN A 296 20.45 -11.46 -11.34
CA GLN A 296 18.99 -11.40 -11.53
C GLN A 296 18.23 -10.96 -10.27
N SER A 297 18.06 -9.65 -10.11
CA SER A 297 17.16 -9.11 -9.09
C SER A 297 15.75 -8.97 -9.66
N ILE A 298 14.79 -9.65 -9.04
CA ILE A 298 13.37 -9.52 -9.35
C ILE A 298 12.80 -8.43 -8.45
N SER A 299 12.07 -7.49 -9.03
CA SER A 299 11.31 -6.45 -8.32
C SER A 299 9.94 -6.33 -8.98
N GLY A 300 9.14 -5.33 -8.62
CA GLY A 300 7.95 -5.05 -9.39
C GLY A 300 7.13 -3.85 -8.96
N LEU A 301 5.96 -3.76 -9.59
CA LEU A 301 4.93 -2.80 -9.26
C LEU A 301 3.69 -3.55 -8.78
N ALA A 302 2.99 -3.01 -7.79
CA ALA A 302 1.74 -3.55 -7.28
C ALA A 302 0.62 -2.52 -7.43
N GLY A 303 -0.45 -2.87 -8.11
CA GLY A 303 -1.63 -2.05 -8.28
C GLY A 303 -2.84 -2.60 -7.53
N VAL A 304 -3.72 -1.70 -7.11
CA VAL A 304 -5.06 -2.04 -6.61
C VAL A 304 -6.08 -1.03 -7.13
N THR A 305 -7.34 -1.46 -7.21
CA THR A 305 -8.46 -0.59 -7.57
C THR A 305 -9.27 -0.26 -6.32
N VAL A 306 -9.44 1.03 -6.05
CA VAL A 306 -10.37 1.53 -5.06
C VAL A 306 -11.72 1.74 -5.73
N LYS A 307 -12.79 1.21 -5.12
CA LYS A 307 -14.16 1.31 -5.64
C LYS A 307 -15.08 1.88 -4.56
N ASP A 308 -15.78 2.96 -4.87
CA ASP A 308 -16.93 3.43 -4.11
C ASP A 308 -18.18 2.74 -4.64
N ILE A 309 -18.75 1.83 -3.85
CA ILE A 309 -19.83 0.93 -4.23
C ILE A 309 -21.11 1.22 -3.45
N GLU A 310 -22.23 1.19 -4.16
CA GLU A 310 -23.57 1.12 -3.58
C GLU A 310 -24.07 -0.33 -3.65
N ALA A 311 -24.44 -0.89 -2.50
CA ALA A 311 -25.03 -2.23 -2.38
C ALA A 311 -26.41 -2.14 -1.71
N GLY A 312 -27.42 -1.79 -2.51
CA GLY A 312 -28.75 -1.44 -2.00
C GLY A 312 -28.72 -0.08 -1.27
N PRO A 313 -29.14 0.01 0.01
CA PRO A 313 -29.15 1.28 0.75
C PRO A 313 -27.81 1.64 1.40
N ALA A 314 -26.77 0.81 1.25
CA ALA A 314 -25.47 1.00 1.89
C ALA A 314 -24.39 1.39 0.87
N SER A 315 -23.50 2.29 1.25
CA SER A 315 -22.32 2.69 0.47
C SER A 315 -21.06 2.20 1.18
N TYR A 316 -20.10 1.71 0.43
CA TYR A 316 -18.81 1.26 0.93
C TYR A 316 -17.70 1.75 0.01
N ILE A 317 -16.52 1.99 0.58
CA ILE A 317 -15.30 2.12 -0.21
C ILE A 317 -14.49 0.87 0.05
N ILE A 318 -14.11 0.16 -1.01
CA ILE A 318 -13.36 -1.08 -0.94
C ILE A 318 -12.08 -0.97 -1.78
N VAL A 319 -11.06 -1.73 -1.38
CA VAL A 319 -9.85 -1.97 -2.17
C VAL A 319 -9.96 -3.39 -2.74
N ASP A 320 -9.71 -3.55 -4.02
CA ASP A 320 -9.95 -4.79 -4.77
C ASP A 320 -9.04 -4.86 -6.00
N ASP A 321 -9.20 -5.91 -6.82
CA ASP A 321 -8.52 -6.10 -8.11
C ASP A 321 -6.98 -5.98 -8.03
N PRO A 322 -6.31 -6.67 -7.09
CA PRO A 322 -4.87 -6.56 -6.94
C PRO A 322 -4.16 -7.09 -8.18
N VAL A 323 -3.12 -6.39 -8.61
CA VAL A 323 -2.32 -6.72 -9.79
C VAL A 323 -0.85 -6.56 -9.47
N PHE A 324 -0.02 -7.46 -10.00
CA PHE A 324 1.43 -7.42 -9.89
C PHE A 324 2.07 -7.35 -11.27
N TYR A 325 2.99 -6.41 -11.43
CA TYR A 325 3.83 -6.24 -12.62
C TYR A 325 5.26 -6.62 -12.23
N PRO A 326 5.70 -7.86 -12.46
CA PRO A 326 7.09 -8.24 -12.22
C PRO A 326 8.04 -7.46 -13.14
N VAL A 327 9.19 -7.06 -12.59
CA VAL A 327 10.23 -6.31 -13.28
C VAL A 327 11.56 -6.99 -13.00
N PHE A 328 12.31 -7.30 -14.06
CA PHE A 328 13.58 -8.00 -13.95
C PHE A 328 14.73 -7.11 -14.37
N PHE A 329 15.85 -7.24 -13.66
CA PHE A 329 17.09 -6.56 -14.00
C PHE A 329 18.13 -7.60 -14.44
N GLU A 330 18.55 -7.53 -15.70
CA GLU A 330 19.66 -8.34 -16.22
C GLU A 330 20.94 -7.49 -16.29
N LYS A 331 22.03 -7.98 -15.69
CA LYS A 331 23.34 -7.33 -15.85
C LYS A 331 23.84 -7.55 -17.28
N THR A 332 24.08 -6.46 -17.99
CA THR A 332 24.71 -6.50 -19.30
C THR A 332 26.16 -6.99 -19.21
N ALA A 333 26.68 -7.56 -20.30
CA ALA A 333 28.05 -8.09 -20.38
C ALA A 333 29.17 -7.06 -20.10
N GLN A 334 28.83 -5.77 -20.04
CA GLN A 334 29.76 -4.66 -19.73
C GLN A 334 29.76 -4.29 -18.23
N GLY A 335 29.08 -5.06 -17.38
CA GLY A 335 29.28 -5.09 -15.93
C GLY A 335 28.58 -3.99 -15.14
N ASN A 336 28.30 -2.84 -15.77
CA ASN A 336 27.77 -1.65 -15.08
C ASN A 336 26.35 -1.24 -15.50
N ASN A 337 25.84 -1.69 -16.65
CA ASN A 337 24.46 -1.40 -17.09
C ASN A 337 23.55 -2.59 -16.78
N SER A 338 22.34 -2.30 -16.30
CA SER A 338 21.27 -3.27 -16.13
C SER A 338 20.14 -2.98 -17.11
N ASP A 339 19.82 -3.93 -17.98
CA ASP A 339 18.62 -3.84 -18.80
C ASP A 339 17.42 -4.20 -17.92
N ILE A 340 16.33 -3.43 -18.05
CA ILE A 340 15.04 -3.87 -17.51
C ILE A 340 14.47 -4.91 -18.50
N ILE A 341 13.72 -5.86 -17.96
CA ILE A 341 12.98 -6.84 -18.76
C ILE A 341 11.55 -6.88 -18.19
N THR A 342 10.59 -6.54 -19.04
CA THR A 342 9.14 -6.63 -18.77
C THR A 342 8.46 -7.65 -19.69
N GLY A 343 7.16 -7.88 -19.48
CA GLY A 343 6.39 -8.97 -20.11
C GLY A 343 6.45 -9.07 -21.65
N ASP A 344 6.81 -8.00 -22.37
CA ASP A 344 6.98 -8.06 -23.83
C ASP A 344 8.29 -8.74 -24.27
N PHE A 345 9.29 -8.85 -23.38
CA PHE A 345 10.59 -9.47 -23.61
C PHE A 345 10.69 -10.93 -23.12
N VAL A 346 9.54 -11.59 -22.99
CA VAL A 346 9.34 -12.98 -22.53
C VAL A 346 9.96 -14.08 -23.43
N ASN A 347 10.88 -13.75 -24.34
CA ASN A 347 11.60 -14.72 -25.16
C ASN A 347 12.71 -15.46 -24.38
N GLY A 348 12.31 -16.26 -23.38
CA GLY A 348 13.19 -17.21 -22.68
C GLY A 348 13.07 -17.23 -21.16
N ASN A 349 12.48 -16.20 -20.55
CA ASN A 349 12.45 -16.01 -19.09
C ASN A 349 11.08 -16.26 -18.43
N ASN A 350 10.14 -16.92 -19.13
CA ASN A 350 8.78 -17.22 -18.62
C ASN A 350 8.76 -17.81 -17.19
N ASP A 351 9.70 -18.71 -16.91
CA ASP A 351 9.78 -19.38 -15.62
C ASP A 351 10.09 -18.40 -14.49
N LEU A 352 10.95 -17.40 -14.72
CA LEU A 352 11.30 -16.38 -13.72
C LEU A 352 10.11 -15.47 -13.38
N PHE A 353 9.36 -15.03 -14.40
CA PHE A 353 8.14 -14.23 -14.21
C PHE A 353 7.10 -15.01 -13.41
N SER A 354 6.90 -16.28 -13.77
CA SER A 354 5.97 -17.18 -13.07
C SER A 354 6.40 -17.44 -11.62
N GLU A 355 7.70 -17.63 -11.36
CA GLU A 355 8.25 -17.80 -10.01
C GLU A 355 8.05 -16.54 -9.16
N ALA A 356 8.23 -15.35 -9.74
CA ALA A 356 7.98 -14.10 -9.07
C ALA A 356 6.51 -13.96 -8.67
N GLU A 357 5.60 -14.21 -9.61
CA GLU A 357 4.15 -14.17 -9.40
C GLU A 357 3.69 -15.20 -8.36
N GLU A 358 4.20 -16.43 -8.43
CA GLU A 358 3.92 -17.47 -7.43
C GLU A 358 4.45 -17.04 -6.07
N HIS A 359 5.68 -16.52 -6.00
CA HIS A 359 6.27 -16.06 -4.75
C HIS A 359 5.49 -14.91 -4.12
N VAL A 360 5.12 -13.89 -4.89
CA VAL A 360 4.40 -12.75 -4.32
C VAL A 360 2.94 -13.08 -4.03
N GLY A 361 2.32 -13.91 -4.86
CA GLY A 361 0.90 -14.26 -4.82
C GLY A 361 0.55 -15.45 -3.94
N ARG A 362 1.52 -16.20 -3.39
CA ARG A 362 1.25 -17.42 -2.59
C ARG A 362 0.34 -17.25 -1.38
N TRP A 363 0.05 -16.03 -0.93
CA TRP A 363 -0.89 -15.72 0.15
C TRP A 363 -2.18 -15.02 -0.33
N MET A 364 -2.36 -14.87 -1.65
CA MET A 364 -3.49 -14.20 -2.28
C MET A 364 -4.02 -15.02 -3.45
N ASP A 365 -5.26 -15.50 -3.35
CA ASP A 365 -5.89 -16.27 -4.44
C ASP A 365 -6.39 -15.39 -5.61
N ASP A 366 -6.42 -14.07 -5.42
CA ASP A 366 -7.00 -13.09 -6.35
C ASP A 366 -5.97 -12.13 -6.98
N LEU A 367 -4.67 -12.33 -6.73
CA LEU A 367 -3.61 -11.54 -7.36
C LEU A 367 -3.51 -11.86 -8.85
N ARG A 368 -3.59 -10.82 -9.69
CA ARG A 368 -3.48 -10.95 -11.16
C ARG A 368 -2.09 -10.56 -11.65
N SER A 369 -1.66 -11.16 -12.76
CA SER A 369 -0.51 -10.64 -13.51
C SER A 369 -0.91 -9.37 -14.28
N GLY A 370 0.00 -8.40 -14.33
CA GLY A 370 -0.21 -7.11 -14.98
C GLY A 370 0.26 -7.05 -16.44
N TRP A 371 1.05 -8.02 -16.89
CA TRP A 371 1.60 -8.04 -18.26
C TRP A 371 0.79 -8.89 -19.26
N ASP A 372 -0.32 -9.48 -18.82
CA ASP A 372 -1.20 -10.35 -19.62
C ASP A 372 -2.21 -9.62 -20.54
#